data_AF-A0A7C6THJ9-F1
#
_entry.id   AF-A0A7C6THJ9-F1
#
_cell.length_a   1.000
_cell.length_b   1.000
_cell.length_c   1.000
_cell.angle_alpha   90.00
_cell.angle_beta   90.00
_cell.angle_gamma   90.00
#
_symmetry.space_group_name_H-M   'P 1'
#
loop_
_entity.id
_entity.type
_entity.pdbx_description
1 polymer ?
#
loop_
_entity_poly.entity_id
_entity_poly.type
_entity_poly.pdbx_seq_one_letter_code
_entity_poly.pdbx_strand_id
1 'polypeptide(L)'
;MLVSGPAWSMVADRAGLRDRLLTLVTGLSILPLLAMAWLHSWAALAFLTALHAVFLGPIQPLSDSSALSALGAERQQYSRIRALGSLSYAVVVWGTGLLLQGRDLRWAFLGFALFMGSACLISTGIRSAQPSVSVSLGSGLRLLMRDAGWVTFMVALFVAMVMQTVTFGYSALYLDALGASESVVGFSGALGSFGQTLLMLFVIPAMLRRWGSDRLLLLALGTYALRLGVWSLVPQVWAVVASMVVMGLTFGASLVAAVDYAD
;
A
#
# COMPACT_ATOMS: atom_id res chain seq x y z
N MET A 1 7.72 8.40 5.09
CA MET A 1 7.53 7.13 4.36
C MET A 1 8.62 6.88 3.31
N LEU A 2 8.82 7.77 2.33
CA LEU A 2 9.81 7.56 1.25
C LEU A 2 11.25 7.31 1.75
N VAL A 3 11.69 8.07 2.77
CA VAL A 3 13.05 7.93 3.33
C VAL A 3 13.12 6.85 4.43
N SER A 4 12.00 6.57 5.09
CA SER A 4 11.99 5.68 6.26
C SER A 4 12.25 4.23 5.89
N GLY A 5 11.78 3.77 4.71
CA GLY A 5 12.08 2.42 4.21
C GLY A 5 13.58 2.15 4.11
N PRO A 6 14.33 2.90 3.26
CA PRO A 6 15.78 2.74 3.15
C PRO A 6 16.53 2.96 4.47
N ALA A 7 16.09 3.91 5.31
CA ALA A 7 16.69 4.15 6.61
C ALA A 7 16.60 2.92 7.53
N TRP A 8 15.42 2.29 7.61
CA TRP A 8 15.22 1.08 8.40
C TRP A 8 15.97 -0.12 7.83
N SER A 9 16.06 -0.26 6.51
CA SER A 9 16.90 -1.27 5.87
C SER A 9 18.37 -1.10 6.29
N MET A 10 18.93 0.12 6.22
CA MET A 10 20.30 0.37 6.66
C MET A 10 20.54 0.07 8.15
N VAL A 11 19.58 0.43 9.01
CA VAL A 11 19.66 0.16 10.45
C VAL A 11 19.62 -1.35 10.71
N ALA A 12 18.73 -2.09 10.06
CA ALA A 12 18.63 -3.53 10.22
C ALA A 12 19.87 -4.26 9.71
N ASP A 13 20.47 -3.79 8.61
CA ASP A 13 21.70 -4.34 8.04
C ASP A 13 22.87 -4.21 9.01
N ARG A 14 23.03 -3.03 9.62
CA ARG A 14 24.10 -2.77 10.59
C ARG A 14 23.88 -3.47 11.93
N ALA A 15 22.64 -3.59 12.36
CA ALA A 15 22.28 -4.19 13.64
C ALA A 15 22.13 -5.73 13.58
N GLY A 16 22.18 -6.34 12.39
CA GLY A 16 21.92 -7.78 12.22
C GLY A 16 20.47 -8.17 12.54
N LEU A 17 19.53 -7.22 12.41
CA LEU A 17 18.13 -7.38 12.79
C LEU A 17 17.18 -7.54 11.59
N ARG A 18 17.70 -7.83 10.38
CA ARG A 18 16.89 -7.98 9.15
C ARG A 18 15.66 -8.88 9.36
N ASP A 19 15.87 -10.05 9.94
CA ASP A 19 14.80 -11.06 10.12
C ASP A 19 13.73 -10.63 11.12
N ARG A 20 14.08 -9.70 12.03
CA ARG A 20 13.16 -9.19 13.07
C ARG A 20 12.70 -7.77 12.80
N LEU A 21 13.14 -7.16 11.70
CA LEU A 21 12.85 -5.76 11.41
C LEU A 21 11.33 -5.55 11.31
N LEU A 22 10.62 -6.44 10.62
CA LEU A 22 9.15 -6.39 10.50
C LEU A 22 8.46 -6.40 11.88
N THR A 23 8.89 -7.29 12.77
CA THR A 23 8.40 -7.38 14.16
C THR A 23 8.68 -6.11 14.95
N LEU A 24 9.88 -5.55 14.80
CA LEU A 24 10.27 -4.34 15.52
C LEU A 24 9.48 -3.11 15.03
N VAL A 25 9.34 -2.91 13.72
CA VAL A 25 8.62 -1.74 13.20
C VAL A 25 7.10 -1.84 13.44
N THR A 26 6.52 -3.04 13.38
CA THR A 26 5.09 -3.25 13.70
C THR A 26 4.83 -2.99 15.17
N GLY A 27 5.64 -3.53 16.09
CA GLY A 27 5.51 -3.27 17.53
C GLY A 27 5.71 -1.79 17.89
N LEU A 28 6.77 -1.16 17.36
CA LEU A 28 7.06 0.26 17.65
C LEU A 28 6.03 1.22 17.05
N SER A 29 5.34 0.84 15.97
CA SER A 29 4.30 1.69 15.36
C SER A 29 3.09 1.95 16.26
N ILE A 30 2.84 1.07 17.25
CA ILE A 30 1.69 1.13 18.16
C ILE A 30 1.82 2.32 19.13
N LEU A 31 3.03 2.55 19.64
CA LEU A 31 3.31 3.56 20.68
C LEU A 31 2.91 4.99 20.27
N PRO A 32 3.37 5.54 19.12
CA PRO A 32 3.03 6.90 18.76
C PRO A 32 1.53 7.06 18.48
N LEU A 33 0.87 6.03 17.96
CA LEU A 33 -0.56 6.09 17.69
C LEU A 33 -1.38 6.09 18.99
N LEU A 34 -1.07 5.22 19.95
CA LEU A 34 -1.74 5.22 21.25
C LEU A 34 -1.51 6.53 22.02
N ALA A 35 -0.32 7.13 21.91
CA ALA A 35 -0.03 8.41 22.53
C ALA A 35 -0.94 9.55 21.99
N MET A 36 -1.32 9.51 20.71
CA MET A 36 -2.24 10.50 20.12
C MET A 36 -3.62 10.49 20.77
N ALA A 37 -4.06 9.38 21.37
CA ALA A 37 -5.37 9.28 22.02
C ALA A 37 -5.52 10.19 23.26
N TRP A 38 -4.39 10.66 23.80
CA TRP A 38 -4.33 11.45 25.04
C TRP A 38 -3.82 12.88 24.83
N LEU A 39 -3.22 13.17 23.67
CA LEU A 39 -2.58 14.44 23.37
C LEU A 39 -3.47 15.30 22.46
N HIS A 40 -3.65 16.57 22.83
CA HIS A 40 -4.54 17.50 22.12
C HIS A 40 -3.79 18.69 21.48
N SER A 41 -2.50 18.85 21.79
CA SER A 41 -1.70 19.94 21.23
C SER A 41 -1.31 19.62 19.78
N TRP A 42 -1.49 20.60 18.87
CA TRP A 42 -1.12 20.46 17.46
C TRP A 42 0.33 20.00 17.27
N ALA A 43 1.28 20.60 18.00
CA ALA A 43 2.70 20.25 17.88
C ALA A 43 2.98 18.78 18.26
N ALA A 44 2.36 18.28 19.34
CA ALA A 44 2.51 16.87 19.73
C ALA A 44 1.87 15.93 18.70
N LEU A 45 0.68 16.26 18.18
CA LEU A 45 0.02 15.46 17.14
C LEU A 45 0.84 15.43 15.85
N ALA A 46 1.38 16.57 15.41
CA ALA A 46 2.26 16.64 14.25
C ALA A 46 3.53 15.79 14.44
N PHE A 47 4.19 15.90 15.59
CA PHE A 47 5.36 15.10 15.93
C PHE A 47 5.05 13.59 15.96
N LEU A 48 3.99 13.19 16.64
CA LEU A 48 3.58 11.78 16.71
C LEU A 48 3.18 11.23 15.34
N THR A 49 2.60 12.05 14.46
CA THR A 49 2.24 11.65 13.10
C THR A 49 3.48 11.41 12.27
N ALA A 50 4.47 12.30 12.35
CA ALA A 50 5.77 12.11 11.71
C ALA A 50 6.48 10.86 12.24
N LEU A 51 6.49 10.66 13.56
CA LEU A 51 7.08 9.49 14.19
C LEU A 51 6.38 8.19 13.78
N HIS A 52 5.04 8.18 13.76
CA HIS A 52 4.26 7.05 13.30
C HIS A 52 4.54 6.73 11.82
N ALA A 53 4.66 7.74 10.96
CA ALA A 53 5.00 7.56 9.55
C ALA A 53 6.41 6.99 9.31
N VAL A 54 7.35 7.18 10.25
CA VAL A 54 8.69 6.56 10.23
C VAL A 54 8.60 5.05 10.47
N PHE A 55 7.74 4.60 11.39
CA PHE A 55 7.55 3.17 11.66
C PHE A 55 6.64 2.48 10.64
N LEU A 56 5.60 3.16 10.16
CA LEU A 56 4.63 2.58 9.23
C LEU A 56 5.20 2.39 7.82
N GLY A 57 6.09 3.29 7.38
CA GLY A 57 6.68 3.27 6.04
C GLY A 57 7.29 1.93 5.61
N PRO A 58 8.15 1.27 6.41
CA PRO A 58 8.75 -0.01 6.04
C PRO A 58 7.80 -1.22 6.16
N ILE A 59 6.65 -1.13 6.85
CA ILE A 59 5.81 -2.31 7.14
C ILE A 59 5.33 -3.00 5.87
N GLN A 60 4.78 -2.23 4.92
CA GLN A 60 4.28 -2.79 3.66
C GLN A 60 5.40 -3.44 2.82
N PRO A 61 6.50 -2.74 2.46
CA PRO A 61 7.55 -3.36 1.65
C PRO A 61 8.23 -4.55 2.34
N LEU A 62 8.38 -4.53 3.67
CA LEU A 62 8.90 -5.69 4.41
C LEU A 62 7.94 -6.87 4.38
N SER A 63 6.63 -6.62 4.53
CA SER A 63 5.61 -7.67 4.43
C SER A 63 5.58 -8.29 3.04
N ASP A 64 5.64 -7.45 2.00
CA ASP A 64 5.69 -7.89 0.60
C ASP A 64 6.95 -8.71 0.31
N SER A 65 8.10 -8.24 0.77
CA SER A 65 9.39 -8.94 0.61
C SER A 65 9.42 -10.29 1.35
N SER A 66 8.88 -10.35 2.56
CA SER A 66 8.73 -11.62 3.30
C SER A 66 7.79 -12.60 2.60
N ALA A 67 6.67 -12.10 2.03
CA ALA A 67 5.75 -12.94 1.26
C ALA A 67 6.41 -13.49 -0.01
N LEU A 68 7.15 -12.66 -0.76
CA LEU A 68 7.90 -13.08 -1.95
C LEU A 68 9.00 -14.09 -1.61
N SER A 69 9.72 -13.87 -0.50
CA SER A 69 10.72 -14.81 -0.01
C SER A 69 10.11 -16.16 0.36
N ALA A 70 8.92 -16.18 0.96
CA ALA A 70 8.22 -17.41 1.30
C ALA A 70 7.66 -18.15 0.07
N LEU A 71 7.26 -17.40 -0.97
CA LEU A 71 6.77 -17.98 -2.23
C LEU A 71 7.87 -18.64 -3.07
N GLY A 72 9.13 -18.24 -2.92
CA GLY A 72 10.26 -18.88 -3.60
C GLY A 72 10.11 -18.85 -5.13
N ALA A 73 9.94 -20.02 -5.75
CA ALA A 73 9.71 -20.17 -7.19
C ALA A 73 8.26 -19.88 -7.64
N GLU A 74 7.31 -19.77 -6.70
CA GLU A 74 5.90 -19.56 -6.99
C GLU A 74 5.47 -18.08 -6.90
N ARG A 75 6.37 -17.15 -7.24
CA ARG A 75 6.13 -15.70 -7.12
C ARG A 75 4.92 -15.19 -7.89
N GLN A 76 4.50 -15.88 -8.94
CA GLN A 76 3.24 -15.58 -9.64
C GLN A 76 2.01 -15.55 -8.71
N GLN A 77 2.06 -16.25 -7.57
CA GLN A 77 1.00 -16.25 -6.57
C GLN A 77 1.00 -15.02 -5.65
N TYR A 78 2.01 -14.15 -5.72
CA TYR A 78 2.09 -12.91 -4.95
C TYR A 78 0.85 -12.03 -5.16
N SER A 79 0.39 -11.95 -6.40
CA SER A 79 -0.86 -11.28 -6.78
C SER A 79 -2.06 -11.74 -5.94
N ARG A 80 -2.16 -13.05 -5.65
CA ARG A 80 -3.23 -13.64 -4.84
C ARG A 80 -3.08 -13.30 -3.36
N ILE A 81 -1.87 -13.38 -2.82
CA ILE A 81 -1.59 -12.96 -1.44
C ILE A 81 -1.96 -11.50 -1.25
N ARG A 82 -1.58 -10.63 -2.19
CA ARG A 82 -1.86 -9.19 -2.11
C ARG A 82 -3.34 -8.86 -2.31
N ALA A 83 -4.06 -9.64 -3.12
CA ALA A 83 -5.50 -9.50 -3.28
C ALA A 83 -6.25 -9.70 -1.95
N LEU A 84 -5.82 -10.67 -1.11
CA LEU A 84 -6.38 -10.85 0.23
C LEU A 84 -6.19 -9.61 1.11
N GLY A 85 -5.08 -8.87 0.95
CA GLY A 85 -4.86 -7.59 1.63
C GLY A 85 -5.83 -6.49 1.18
N SER A 86 -6.27 -6.51 -0.08
CA SER A 86 -7.27 -5.56 -0.59
C SER A 86 -8.67 -5.89 -0.07
N LEU A 87 -8.98 -7.19 0.02
CA LEU A 87 -10.23 -7.67 0.61
C LEU A 87 -10.30 -7.38 2.12
N SER A 88 -9.21 -7.64 2.86
CA SER A 88 -9.15 -7.37 4.29
C SER A 88 -9.30 -5.88 4.60
N TYR A 89 -8.73 -4.99 3.76
CA TYR A 89 -8.95 -3.55 3.87
C TYR A 89 -10.45 -3.20 3.85
N ALA A 90 -11.22 -3.71 2.88
CA ALA A 90 -12.65 -3.44 2.78
C ALA A 90 -13.42 -3.91 4.03
N VAL A 91 -13.12 -5.13 4.50
CA VAL A 91 -13.76 -5.71 5.69
C VAL A 91 -13.42 -4.90 6.95
N VAL A 92 -12.15 -4.55 7.15
CA VAL A 92 -11.69 -3.81 8.33
C VAL A 92 -12.19 -2.38 8.33
N VAL A 93 -12.18 -1.67 7.20
CA VAL A 93 -12.71 -0.30 7.11
C VAL A 93 -14.20 -0.29 7.42
N TRP A 94 -14.98 -1.19 6.82
CA TRP A 94 -16.40 -1.28 7.08
C TRP A 94 -16.69 -1.64 8.54
N GLY A 95 -16.01 -2.66 9.09
CA GLY A 95 -16.15 -3.07 10.48
C GLY A 95 -15.74 -1.98 11.48
N THR A 96 -14.68 -1.23 11.18
CA THR A 96 -14.24 -0.08 11.98
C THR A 96 -15.26 1.04 11.93
N GLY A 97 -15.84 1.33 10.76
CA GLY A 97 -16.92 2.31 10.61
C GLY A 97 -18.12 1.98 11.49
N LEU A 98 -18.60 0.73 11.46
CA LEU A 98 -19.69 0.26 12.33
C LEU A 98 -19.32 0.33 13.82
N LEU A 99 -18.08 0.00 14.17
CA LEU A 99 -17.60 0.06 15.55
C LEU A 99 -17.62 1.50 16.11
N LEU A 100 -17.31 2.49 15.26
CA LEU A 100 -17.22 3.89 15.66
C LEU A 100 -18.56 4.63 15.66
N GLN A 101 -19.62 4.07 15.08
CA GLN A 101 -20.95 4.69 15.09
C GLN A 101 -21.45 4.87 16.54
N GLY A 102 -21.55 6.14 16.95
CA GLY A 102 -21.97 6.51 18.31
C GLY A 102 -20.94 6.21 19.41
N ARG A 103 -19.69 5.91 19.07
CA ARG A 103 -18.60 5.65 20.03
C ARG A 103 -17.47 6.67 19.90
N ASP A 104 -16.65 6.76 20.95
CA ASP A 104 -15.46 7.60 20.97
C ASP A 104 -14.42 7.11 19.93
N LEU A 105 -13.78 8.05 19.23
CA LEU A 105 -12.68 7.80 18.30
C LEU A 105 -11.52 7.02 18.93
N ARG A 106 -11.37 7.07 20.27
CA ARG A 106 -10.42 6.25 21.05
C ARG A 106 -10.49 4.75 20.74
N TRP A 107 -11.65 4.22 20.36
CA TRP A 107 -11.80 2.82 19.95
C TRP A 107 -11.04 2.48 18.66
N ALA A 108 -10.83 3.45 17.75
CA ALA A 108 -10.02 3.25 16.55
C ALA A 108 -8.55 2.98 16.91
N PHE A 109 -8.02 3.70 17.90
CA PHE A 109 -6.65 3.55 18.38
C PHE A 109 -6.43 2.17 19.04
N LEU A 110 -7.41 1.72 19.84
CA LEU A 110 -7.38 0.37 20.43
C LEU A 110 -7.48 -0.73 19.37
N GLY A 111 -8.36 -0.57 18.39
CA GLY A 111 -8.48 -1.49 17.26
C GLY A 111 -7.18 -1.60 16.47
N PHE A 112 -6.54 -0.48 16.16
CA PHE A 112 -5.23 -0.47 15.52
C PHE A 112 -4.18 -1.19 16.35
N ALA A 113 -4.11 -0.90 17.66
CA ALA A 113 -3.15 -1.55 18.55
C ALA A 113 -3.36 -3.08 18.61
N LEU A 114 -4.61 -3.54 18.57
CA LEU A 114 -4.93 -4.97 18.51
C LEU A 114 -4.45 -5.61 17.21
N PHE A 115 -4.74 -5.01 16.05
CA PHE A 115 -4.34 -5.55 14.75
C PHE A 115 -2.83 -5.49 14.52
N MET A 116 -2.15 -4.42 14.96
CA MET A 116 -0.69 -4.34 14.90
C MET A 116 0.00 -5.21 15.95
N GLY A 117 -0.59 -5.36 17.13
CA GLY A 117 -0.12 -6.30 18.14
C GLY A 117 -0.18 -7.74 17.65
N SER A 118 -1.30 -8.15 17.03
CA SER A 118 -1.43 -9.48 16.45
C SER A 118 -0.48 -9.70 15.27
N ALA A 119 -0.31 -8.71 14.38
CA ALA A 119 0.66 -8.79 13.30
C ALA A 119 2.11 -8.91 13.80
N CYS A 120 2.46 -8.18 14.86
CA CYS A 120 3.77 -8.26 15.52
C CYS A 120 4.00 -9.66 16.13
N LEU A 121 3.00 -10.23 16.80
CA LEU A 121 3.08 -11.59 17.33
C LEU A 121 3.27 -12.62 16.21
N ILE A 122 2.49 -12.52 15.13
CA ILE A 122 2.59 -13.42 13.97
C ILE A 122 3.96 -13.28 13.30
N SER A 123 4.49 -12.06 13.16
CA SER A 123 5.77 -11.82 12.51
C SER A 123 6.96 -12.40 13.27
N THR A 124 6.83 -12.72 14.57
CA THR A 124 7.88 -13.46 15.30
C THR A 124 8.14 -14.85 14.74
N GLY A 125 7.14 -15.47 14.09
CA GLY A 125 7.27 -16.77 13.43
C GLY A 125 7.85 -16.70 12.02
N ILE A 126 7.90 -15.52 11.41
CA ILE A 126 8.42 -15.34 10.06
C ILE A 126 9.94 -15.24 10.14
N ARG A 127 10.64 -16.26 9.62
CA ARG A 127 12.10 -16.19 9.41
C ARG A 127 12.33 -15.78 7.96
N SER A 128 12.64 -14.52 7.74
CA SER A 128 13.05 -14.06 6.40
C SER A 128 14.43 -14.60 6.10
N ALA A 129 14.52 -15.69 5.35
CA ALA A 129 15.78 -16.22 4.83
C ALA A 129 16.28 -15.33 3.68
N GLN A 130 16.56 -14.06 3.95
CA GLN A 130 17.19 -13.21 2.95
C GLN A 130 18.70 -13.46 2.96
N PRO A 131 19.31 -13.86 1.83
CA PRO A 131 20.75 -13.95 1.74
C PRO A 131 21.37 -12.62 2.15
N SER A 132 22.42 -12.65 2.98
CA SER A 132 23.22 -11.47 3.29
C SER A 132 24.00 -11.06 2.04
N VAL A 133 23.35 -10.30 1.15
CA VAL A 133 24.03 -9.72 0.01
C VAL A 133 24.94 -8.60 0.54
N SER A 134 26.23 -8.88 0.62
CA SER A 134 27.29 -7.98 1.12
C SER A 134 27.63 -6.81 0.18
N VAL A 135 26.75 -6.51 -0.78
CA VAL A 135 26.97 -5.44 -1.75
C VAL A 135 26.72 -4.09 -1.07
N SER A 136 27.65 -3.15 -1.24
CA SER A 136 27.45 -1.80 -0.72
C SER A 136 26.23 -1.16 -1.39
N LEU A 137 25.28 -0.67 -0.60
CA LEU A 137 24.07 0.03 -1.09
C LEU A 137 24.41 1.12 -2.11
N GLY A 138 25.51 1.84 -1.89
CA GLY A 138 25.96 2.92 -2.78
C GLY A 138 26.43 2.44 -4.15
N SER A 139 27.11 1.28 -4.23
CA SER A 139 27.53 0.71 -5.52
C SER A 139 26.36 0.10 -6.28
N GLY A 140 25.44 -0.58 -5.58
CA GLY A 140 24.23 -1.17 -6.18
C GLY A 140 23.29 -0.10 -6.74
N LEU A 141 23.03 0.96 -5.97
CA LEU A 141 22.19 2.08 -6.42
C LEU A 141 22.81 2.79 -7.64
N ARG A 142 24.12 3.00 -7.63
CA ARG A 142 24.83 3.63 -8.77
C ARG A 142 24.73 2.79 -10.04
N LEU A 143 24.76 1.46 -9.91
CA LEU A 143 24.58 0.54 -11.05
C LEU A 143 23.17 0.65 -11.62
N LEU A 144 22.15 0.60 -10.76
CA LEU A 144 20.74 0.76 -11.16
C LEU A 144 20.46 2.13 -11.80
N MET A 145 21.03 3.21 -11.25
CA MET A 145 20.84 4.56 -11.80
C MET A 145 21.51 4.77 -13.17
N ARG A 146 22.40 3.87 -13.59
CA ARG A 146 23.02 3.89 -14.93
C ARG A 146 22.18 3.16 -15.97
N ASP A 147 21.25 2.31 -15.53
CA ASP A 147 20.32 1.64 -16.43
C ASP A 147 19.14 2.59 -16.74
N ALA A 148 19.11 3.09 -17.99
CA ALA A 148 18.07 4.01 -18.44
C ALA A 148 16.67 3.36 -18.42
N GLY A 149 16.58 2.04 -18.64
CA GLY A 149 15.33 1.29 -18.54
C GLY A 149 14.81 1.29 -17.11
N TRP A 150 15.68 0.95 -16.15
CA TRP A 150 15.35 0.97 -14.73
C TRP A 150 14.87 2.34 -14.25
N VAL A 151 15.61 3.40 -14.59
CA VAL A 151 15.25 4.77 -14.21
C VAL A 151 13.91 5.17 -14.82
N THR A 152 13.67 4.86 -16.09
CA THR A 152 12.41 5.18 -16.78
C THR A 152 11.23 4.46 -16.12
N PHE A 153 11.40 3.17 -15.82
CA PHE A 153 10.38 2.38 -15.14
C PHE A 153 10.09 2.93 -13.74
N MET A 154 11.12 3.29 -12.96
CA MET A 154 10.95 3.89 -11.62
C MET A 154 10.26 5.25 -11.66
N VAL A 155 10.56 6.10 -12.66
CA VAL A 155 9.86 7.38 -12.85
C VAL A 155 8.38 7.14 -13.19
N ALA A 156 8.09 6.21 -14.11
CA ALA A 156 6.73 5.84 -14.45
C ALA A 156 5.96 5.29 -13.23
N LEU A 157 6.60 4.42 -12.44
CA LEU A 157 6.03 3.89 -11.21
C LEU A 157 5.79 5.00 -10.17
N PHE A 158 6.73 5.94 -10.02
CA PHE A 158 6.56 7.09 -9.14
C PHE A 158 5.34 7.92 -9.52
N VAL A 159 5.16 8.22 -10.82
CA VAL A 159 3.97 8.91 -11.32
C VAL A 159 2.70 8.11 -10.98
N ALA A 160 2.69 6.80 -11.20
CA ALA A 160 1.56 5.95 -10.84
C ALA A 160 1.24 6.01 -9.33
N MET A 161 2.25 6.00 -8.45
CA MET A 161 2.07 6.10 -7.00
C MET A 161 1.58 7.48 -6.54
N VAL A 162 2.01 8.55 -7.22
CA VAL A 162 1.47 9.91 -6.99
C VAL A 162 -0.01 9.93 -7.36
N MET A 163 -0.37 9.44 -8.55
CA MET A 163 -1.76 9.35 -8.99
C MET A 163 -2.61 8.50 -8.04
N GLN A 164 -2.06 7.41 -7.53
CA GLN A 164 -2.73 6.59 -6.52
C GLN A 164 -3.01 7.38 -5.24
N THR A 165 -2.02 8.10 -4.73
CA THR A 165 -2.14 8.84 -3.47
C THR A 165 -3.17 9.97 -3.61
N VAL A 166 -3.16 10.68 -4.74
CA VAL A 166 -4.14 11.73 -5.05
C VAL A 166 -5.54 11.12 -5.20
N THR A 167 -5.72 10.14 -6.08
CA THR A 167 -7.05 9.56 -6.33
C THR A 167 -7.63 8.90 -5.07
N PHE A 168 -6.82 8.17 -4.30
CA PHE A 168 -7.28 7.54 -3.07
C PHE A 168 -7.64 8.58 -2.01
N GLY A 169 -6.76 9.55 -1.74
CA GLY A 169 -6.95 10.54 -0.68
C GLY A 169 -8.08 11.54 -0.95
N TYR A 170 -8.34 11.88 -2.21
CA TYR A 170 -9.35 12.88 -2.59
C TYR A 170 -10.65 12.28 -3.13
N SER A 171 -10.73 10.96 -3.37
CA SER A 171 -11.95 10.32 -3.92
C SER A 171 -13.21 10.61 -3.10
N ALA A 172 -13.14 10.43 -1.78
CA ALA A 172 -14.26 10.65 -0.87
C ALA A 172 -14.69 12.13 -0.86
N LEU A 173 -13.73 13.04 -0.77
CA LEU A 173 -13.98 14.49 -0.81
C LEU A 173 -14.60 14.93 -2.13
N TYR A 174 -14.15 14.34 -3.24
CA TYR A 174 -14.69 14.65 -4.56
C TYR A 174 -16.13 14.15 -4.72
N LEU A 175 -16.44 12.95 -4.25
CA LEU A 175 -17.81 12.42 -4.25
C LEU A 175 -18.75 13.26 -3.37
N ASP A 176 -18.28 13.69 -2.20
CA ASP A 176 -19.01 14.60 -1.32
C ASP A 176 -19.29 15.95 -2.00
N ALA A 177 -18.29 16.52 -2.68
CA ALA A 177 -18.45 17.75 -3.47
C ALA A 177 -19.46 17.62 -4.63
N LEU A 178 -19.68 16.40 -5.14
CA LEU A 178 -20.72 16.08 -6.13
C LEU A 178 -22.10 15.79 -5.51
N GLY A 179 -22.23 15.90 -4.19
CA GLY A 179 -23.48 15.66 -3.44
C GLY A 179 -23.77 14.18 -3.16
N ALA A 180 -22.75 13.31 -3.18
CA ALA A 180 -22.93 11.91 -2.81
C ALA A 180 -23.19 11.77 -1.31
N SER A 181 -24.14 10.91 -0.92
CA SER A 181 -24.31 10.56 0.49
C SER A 181 -23.13 9.73 1.02
N GLU A 182 -22.91 9.75 2.34
CA GLU A 182 -21.88 8.93 3.00
C GLU A 182 -21.99 7.44 2.63
N SER A 183 -23.21 6.93 2.46
CA SER A 183 -23.48 5.56 2.03
C SER A 183 -22.95 5.27 0.62
N VAL A 184 -23.06 6.23 -0.30
CA VAL A 184 -22.54 6.10 -1.68
C VAL A 184 -21.02 6.19 -1.69
N VAL A 185 -20.43 7.05 -0.87
CA VAL A 185 -18.97 7.12 -0.69
C VAL A 185 -18.44 5.78 -0.19
N GLY A 186 -19.03 5.21 0.85
CA GLY A 186 -18.68 3.88 1.37
C GLY A 186 -18.85 2.77 0.33
N PHE A 187 -19.97 2.77 -0.39
CA PHE A 187 -20.23 1.82 -1.47
C PHE A 187 -19.17 1.91 -2.59
N SER A 188 -18.76 3.13 -2.97
CA SER A 188 -17.75 3.35 -4.01
C SER A 188 -16.40 2.74 -3.63
N GLY A 189 -15.99 2.88 -2.36
CA GLY A 189 -14.78 2.28 -1.83
C GLY A 189 -14.85 0.76 -1.81
N ALA A 190 -15.98 0.20 -1.35
CA ALA A 190 -16.21 -1.24 -1.34
C ALA A 190 -16.19 -1.84 -2.76
N LEU A 191 -16.86 -1.18 -3.71
CA LEU A 191 -16.86 -1.57 -5.12
C LEU A 191 -15.44 -1.54 -5.71
N GLY A 192 -14.66 -0.50 -5.39
CA GLY A 192 -13.27 -0.38 -5.78
C GLY A 192 -12.40 -1.51 -5.24
N SER A 193 -12.45 -1.76 -3.94
CA SER A 193 -11.69 -2.85 -3.30
C SER A 193 -12.08 -4.22 -3.81
N PHE A 194 -13.37 -4.46 -4.05
CA PHE A 194 -13.85 -5.70 -4.64
C PHE A 194 -13.36 -5.89 -6.08
N GLY A 195 -13.53 -4.87 -6.92
CA GLY A 195 -13.04 -4.88 -8.30
C GLY A 195 -11.53 -5.08 -8.37
N GLN A 196 -10.78 -4.40 -7.50
CA GLN A 196 -9.34 -4.60 -7.37
C GLN A 196 -8.99 -6.04 -7.00
N THR A 197 -9.65 -6.61 -5.99
CA THR A 197 -9.41 -7.99 -5.55
C THR A 197 -9.65 -8.97 -6.69
N LEU A 198 -10.78 -8.84 -7.41
CA LEU A 198 -11.14 -9.72 -8.52
C LEU A 198 -10.11 -9.63 -9.66
N LEU A 199 -9.74 -8.40 -10.05
CA LEU A 199 -8.75 -8.18 -11.11
C LEU A 199 -7.38 -8.72 -10.72
N MET A 200 -6.94 -8.56 -9.47
CA MET A 200 -5.66 -9.09 -8.98
C MET A 200 -5.64 -10.62 -8.92
N LEU A 201 -6.77 -11.27 -8.61
CA LEU A 201 -6.86 -12.73 -8.55
C LEU A 201 -6.88 -13.39 -9.92
N PHE A 202 -7.64 -12.83 -10.86
CA PHE A 202 -8.01 -13.54 -12.09
C PHE A 202 -7.42 -12.94 -13.36
N VAL A 203 -7.23 -11.61 -13.41
CA VAL A 203 -6.95 -10.91 -14.67
C VAL A 203 -5.48 -10.47 -14.75
N ILE A 204 -4.99 -9.74 -13.75
CA ILE A 204 -3.63 -9.18 -13.73
C ILE A 204 -2.55 -10.25 -13.91
N PRO A 205 -2.61 -11.45 -13.28
CA PRO A 205 -1.58 -12.46 -13.47
C PRO A 205 -1.50 -12.97 -14.91
N ALA A 206 -2.63 -13.06 -15.60
CA ALA A 206 -2.68 -13.45 -17.01
C ALA A 206 -2.14 -12.35 -17.92
N MET A 207 -2.45 -11.08 -17.61
CA MET A 207 -1.94 -9.93 -18.34
C MET A 207 -0.42 -9.79 -18.18
N LEU A 208 0.10 -9.95 -16.96
CA LEU A 208 1.54 -9.91 -16.69
C LEU A 208 2.29 -10.95 -17.53
N ARG A 209 1.83 -12.22 -17.52
CA ARG A 209 2.46 -13.29 -18.31
C ARG A 209 2.45 -13.01 -19.82
N ARG A 210 1.44 -12.31 -20.33
CA ARG A 210 1.27 -12.05 -21.76
C ARG A 210 1.99 -10.79 -22.23
N TRP A 211 2.01 -9.74 -21.40
CA TRP A 211 2.44 -8.40 -21.81
C TRP A 211 3.74 -7.95 -21.14
N GLY A 212 4.17 -8.62 -20.07
CA GLY A 212 5.31 -8.20 -19.25
C GLY A 212 5.01 -6.98 -18.38
N SER A 213 5.96 -6.65 -17.50
CA SER A 213 5.86 -5.56 -16.53
C SER A 213 5.71 -4.17 -17.15
N ASP A 214 6.47 -3.85 -18.21
CA ASP A 214 6.45 -2.52 -18.83
C ASP A 214 5.06 -2.14 -19.36
N ARG A 215 4.46 -3.04 -20.13
CA ARG A 215 3.14 -2.82 -20.75
C ARG A 215 2.03 -2.83 -19.72
N LEU A 216 2.18 -3.63 -18.66
CA LEU A 216 1.23 -3.64 -17.56
C LEU A 216 1.26 -2.31 -16.78
N LEU A 217 2.43 -1.72 -16.58
CA LEU A 217 2.55 -0.40 -15.97
C LEU A 217 1.99 0.70 -16.88
N LEU A 218 2.23 0.64 -18.19
CA LEU A 218 1.64 1.57 -19.16
C LEU A 218 0.11 1.50 -19.17
N LEU A 219 -0.47 0.30 -19.10
CA LEU A 219 -1.91 0.12 -18.94
C LEU A 219 -2.42 0.80 -17.66
N ALA A 220 -1.69 0.66 -16.56
CA ALA A 220 -2.07 1.27 -15.30
C ALA A 220 -2.10 2.79 -15.36
N LEU A 221 -1.05 3.40 -15.94
CA LEU A 221 -0.97 4.83 -16.19
C LEU A 221 -2.09 5.31 -17.11
N GLY A 222 -2.37 4.60 -18.21
CA GLY A 222 -3.47 4.90 -19.10
C GLY A 222 -4.83 4.83 -18.41
N THR A 223 -5.01 3.86 -17.51
CA THR A 223 -6.24 3.71 -16.72
C THR A 223 -6.37 4.83 -15.68
N TYR A 224 -5.29 5.27 -15.03
CA TYR A 224 -5.32 6.46 -14.18
C TYR A 224 -5.76 7.70 -14.95
N ALA A 225 -5.17 7.94 -16.13
CA ALA A 225 -5.53 9.07 -16.99
C ALA A 225 -7.00 9.00 -17.41
N LEU A 226 -7.49 7.82 -17.80
CA LEU A 226 -8.90 7.62 -18.15
C LEU A 226 -9.83 7.93 -16.97
N ARG A 227 -9.53 7.41 -15.77
CA ARG A 227 -10.34 7.66 -14.56
C ARG A 227 -10.40 9.14 -14.21
N LEU A 228 -9.25 9.81 -14.18
CA LEU A 228 -9.19 11.26 -13.93
C LEU A 228 -9.90 12.06 -15.02
N GLY A 229 -9.80 11.63 -16.28
CA GLY A 229 -10.56 12.20 -17.39
C GLY A 229 -12.06 12.05 -17.19
N VAL A 230 -12.55 10.88 -16.77
CA VAL A 230 -13.97 10.68 -16.42
C VAL A 230 -14.39 11.60 -15.28
N TRP A 231 -13.58 11.72 -14.22
CA TRP A 231 -13.90 12.56 -13.07
C TRP A 231 -13.99 14.04 -13.49
N SER A 232 -13.08 14.50 -14.36
CA SER A 232 -13.04 15.89 -14.80
C SER A 232 -14.09 16.25 -15.86
N LEU A 233 -14.36 15.35 -16.82
CA LEU A 233 -15.24 15.63 -17.96
C LEU A 233 -16.70 15.28 -17.67
N VAL A 234 -16.94 14.37 -16.73
CA VAL A 234 -18.27 13.88 -16.39
C VAL A 234 -18.44 13.93 -14.86
N PRO A 235 -18.62 15.13 -14.27
CA PRO A 235 -18.73 15.34 -12.82
C PRO A 235 -20.09 14.86 -12.30
N GLN A 236 -20.34 13.56 -12.41
CA GLN A 236 -21.53 12.89 -11.91
C GLN A 236 -21.11 11.75 -10.98
N VAL A 237 -21.83 11.62 -9.85
CA VAL A 237 -21.53 10.65 -8.79
C VAL A 237 -21.35 9.24 -9.36
N TRP A 238 -22.30 8.77 -10.19
CA TRP A 238 -22.29 7.41 -10.69
C TRP A 238 -21.21 7.12 -11.74
N ALA A 239 -20.69 8.13 -12.45
CA ALA A 239 -19.54 7.93 -13.34
C ALA A 239 -18.26 7.70 -12.53
N VAL A 240 -18.09 8.46 -11.45
CA VAL A 240 -16.97 8.28 -10.52
C VAL A 240 -17.06 6.90 -9.86
N VAL A 241 -18.24 6.51 -9.38
CA VAL A 241 -18.48 5.17 -8.79
C VAL A 241 -18.20 4.05 -9.81
N ALA A 242 -18.70 4.16 -11.04
CA ALA A 242 -18.43 3.16 -12.09
C ALA A 242 -16.94 3.02 -12.38
N SER A 243 -16.19 4.13 -12.35
CA SER A 243 -14.73 4.13 -12.53
C SER A 243 -13.96 3.37 -11.43
N MET A 244 -14.59 3.10 -10.27
CA MET A 244 -13.97 2.33 -9.19
C MET A 244 -13.81 0.85 -9.56
N VAL A 245 -14.64 0.31 -10.46
CA VAL A 245 -14.56 -1.10 -10.88
C VAL A 245 -13.19 -1.44 -11.48
N VAL A 246 -12.61 -0.49 -12.23
CA VAL A 246 -11.29 -0.64 -12.87
C VAL A 246 -10.14 -0.24 -11.96
N MET A 247 -10.38 0.01 -10.66
CA MET A 247 -9.33 0.38 -9.70
C MET A 247 -8.20 -0.66 -9.64
N GLY A 248 -8.51 -1.94 -9.81
CA GLY A 248 -7.48 -3.00 -9.88
C GLY A 248 -6.46 -2.79 -10.99
N LEU A 249 -6.90 -2.31 -12.16
CA LEU A 249 -6.02 -2.02 -13.29
C LEU A 249 -5.12 -0.80 -13.05
N THR A 250 -5.32 -0.05 -11.98
CA THR A 250 -4.47 1.08 -11.61
C THR A 250 -3.40 0.66 -10.61
N PHE A 251 -3.68 0.75 -9.31
CA PHE A 251 -2.73 0.39 -8.25
C PHE A 251 -2.31 -1.08 -8.29
N GLY A 252 -3.27 -2.00 -8.45
CA GLY A 252 -2.99 -3.44 -8.45
C GLY A 252 -2.04 -3.84 -9.57
N ALA A 253 -2.28 -3.36 -10.79
CA ALA A 253 -1.40 -3.59 -11.93
C ALA A 253 -0.02 -2.94 -11.74
N SER A 254 0.05 -1.70 -11.25
CA SER A 254 1.32 -0.99 -10.99
C SER A 254 2.17 -1.72 -9.95
N LEU A 255 1.56 -2.23 -8.89
CA LEU A 255 2.24 -2.96 -7.82
C LEU A 255 2.80 -4.29 -8.32
N VAL A 256 1.99 -5.07 -9.05
CA VAL A 256 2.43 -6.36 -9.59
C VAL A 256 3.54 -6.18 -10.62
N ALA A 257 3.43 -5.18 -11.49
CA ALA A 257 4.48 -4.83 -12.44
C ALA A 257 5.78 -4.41 -11.73
N ALA A 258 5.69 -3.62 -10.65
CA ALA A 258 6.87 -3.18 -9.91
C ALA A 258 7.62 -4.35 -9.27
N VAL A 259 6.91 -5.34 -8.76
CA VAL A 259 7.50 -6.54 -8.15
C VAL A 259 8.16 -7.42 -9.21
N ASP A 260 7.48 -7.67 -10.33
CA ASP A 260 8.01 -8.51 -11.42
C ASP A 260 9.18 -7.86 -12.17
N TYR A 261 9.21 -6.52 -12.28
CA TYR A 261 10.34 -5.81 -12.89
C TYR A 261 11.60 -5.77 -12.01
N ALA A 262 11.43 -5.87 -10.70
CA ALA A 262 12.55 -5.87 -9.75
C ALA A 262 13.21 -7.24 -9.58
N ASP A 263 12.62 -8.29 -10.16
CA ASP A 263 13.16 -9.65 -10.24
C ASP A 263 14.21 -9.79 -11.36
#